data_AF-A0A2E9ULS5-F1
#
_entry.id   AF-A0A2E9ULS5-F1
#
_cell.length_a   1.000
_cell.length_b   1.000
_cell.length_c   1.000
_cell.angle_alpha   90.00
_cell.angle_beta   90.00
_cell.angle_gamma   90.00
#
_symmetry.space_group_name_H-M   'P 1'
#
loop_
_entity.id
_entity.type
_entity.pdbx_description
1 polymer ?
#
loop_
_entity_poly.entity_id
_entity_poly.type
_entity_poly.pdbx_seq_one_letter_code
_entity_poly.pdbx_strand_id
1 'polypeptide(L)'
;MTNVAVIGAQWGDEGKGKIVDWLSSRADVVVRFQGGHNAGHTLVIDGVEYKLSLLPSGIVRPGKLSVIGNGVVIDPTHLVSEIALLRGQGAEITPQTL
;
A
#
# COMPACT_ATOMS: atom_id res chain seq x y z
N MET A 1 11.09 -14.05 -14.02
CA MET A 1 10.42 -13.12 -13.08
C MET A 1 9.65 -13.96 -12.08
N THR A 2 9.78 -13.67 -10.79
CA THR A 2 9.12 -14.40 -9.71
C THR A 2 8.10 -13.48 -9.07
N ASN A 3 6.86 -13.93 -8.96
CA ASN A 3 5.76 -13.16 -8.38
C ASN A 3 5.32 -13.81 -7.07
N VAL A 4 4.91 -13.00 -6.12
CA VAL A 4 4.36 -13.46 -4.84
C VAL A 4 2.99 -12.80 -4.65
N ALA A 5 1.98 -13.63 -4.36
CA ALA A 5 0.64 -13.17 -4.01
C ALA A 5 0.41 -13.40 -2.51
N VAL A 6 -0.07 -12.37 -1.81
CA VAL A 6 -0.50 -12.48 -0.41
C VAL A 6 -2.03 -12.43 -0.39
N ILE A 7 -2.65 -13.53 0.05
CA ILE A 7 -4.11 -13.71 0.06
C ILE A 7 -4.54 -14.15 1.47
N GLY A 8 -5.71 -13.71 1.91
CA GLY A 8 -6.30 -14.14 3.17
C GLY A 8 -6.95 -15.50 2.99
N ALA A 9 -6.65 -16.45 3.87
CA ALA A 9 -7.20 -17.80 3.80
C ALA A 9 -8.51 -17.95 4.58
N GLN A 10 -8.94 -16.90 5.29
CA GLN A 10 -10.10 -16.92 6.19
C GLN A 10 -11.01 -15.71 5.88
N TRP A 11 -11.63 -15.12 6.90
CA TRP A 11 -12.59 -14.02 6.79
C TRP A 11 -12.00 -12.67 7.19
N GLY A 12 -10.75 -12.38 6.81
CA GLY A 12 -10.11 -11.11 7.14
C GLY A 12 -9.34 -11.14 8.45
N ASP A 13 -8.67 -10.02 8.75
CA ASP A 13 -7.86 -9.80 9.96
C ASP A 13 -6.78 -10.86 10.27
N GLU A 14 -6.33 -11.62 9.26
CA GLU A 14 -5.30 -12.65 9.41
C GLU A 14 -3.87 -12.07 9.54
N GLY A 15 -3.73 -10.76 9.67
CA GLY A 15 -2.43 -10.09 9.75
C GLY A 15 -1.67 -10.01 8.41
N LYS A 16 -2.36 -10.15 7.27
CA LYS A 16 -1.76 -10.04 5.92
C LYS A 16 -0.87 -8.82 5.75
N GLY A 17 -1.28 -7.70 6.33
CA GLY A 17 -0.53 -6.46 6.30
C GLY A 17 0.92 -6.64 6.77
N LYS A 18 1.13 -7.31 7.90
CA LYS A 18 2.49 -7.57 8.42
C LYS A 18 3.36 -8.37 7.44
N ILE A 19 2.75 -9.31 6.72
CA ILE A 19 3.45 -10.11 5.70
C ILE A 19 3.74 -9.27 4.46
N VAL A 20 2.76 -8.47 4.02
CA VAL A 20 2.89 -7.53 2.90
C VAL A 20 3.98 -6.49 3.18
N ASP A 21 4.03 -5.94 4.39
CA ASP A 21 5.07 -5.03 4.84
C ASP A 21 6.47 -5.65 4.68
N TRP A 22 6.68 -6.83 5.28
CA TRP A 22 7.95 -7.53 5.21
C TRP A 22 8.35 -7.89 3.78
N LEU A 23 7.44 -8.43 2.97
CA LEU A 23 7.70 -8.78 1.57
C LEU A 23 7.94 -7.54 0.71
N SER A 24 7.23 -6.44 0.97
CA SER A 24 7.37 -5.20 0.20
C SER A 24 8.78 -4.66 0.27
N SER A 25 9.52 -4.85 1.37
CA SER A 25 10.92 -4.46 1.50
C SER A 25 11.84 -5.09 0.43
N ARG A 26 11.46 -6.24 -0.13
CA ARG A 26 12.24 -7.00 -1.14
C ARG A 26 11.67 -6.95 -2.55
N ALA A 27 10.48 -6.40 -2.72
CA ALA A 27 9.83 -6.28 -4.01
C ALA A 27 10.22 -4.96 -4.70
N ASP A 28 10.40 -4.99 -6.01
CA ASP A 28 10.56 -3.78 -6.84
C ASP A 28 9.22 -3.11 -7.13
N VAL A 29 8.14 -3.91 -7.21
CA VAL A 29 6.77 -3.47 -7.51
C VAL A 29 5.78 -4.04 -6.50
N VAL A 30 4.89 -3.18 -5.98
CA VAL A 30 3.84 -3.57 -5.03
C VAL A 30 2.48 -3.19 -5.61
N VAL A 31 1.61 -4.18 -5.78
CA VAL A 31 0.34 -4.00 -6.50
C VAL A 31 -0.85 -4.30 -5.58
N ARG A 32 -1.83 -3.39 -5.55
CA ARG A 32 -3.18 -3.70 -5.06
C ARG A 32 -4.05 -4.06 -6.25
N PHE A 33 -4.61 -5.26 -6.27
CA PHE A 33 -5.31 -5.79 -7.45
C PHE A 33 -6.85 -5.78 -7.33
N GLN A 34 -7.41 -5.64 -6.13
CA GLN A 34 -8.85 -5.61 -5.89
C GLN A 34 -9.21 -4.79 -4.64
N GLY A 35 -10.51 -4.53 -4.46
CA GLY A 35 -11.07 -3.97 -3.24
C GLY A 35 -11.23 -2.47 -3.32
N GLY A 36 -11.17 -1.78 -2.18
CA GLY A 36 -11.18 -0.32 -2.10
C GLY A 36 -10.44 0.17 -0.86
N HIS A 37 -10.90 1.28 -0.28
CA HIS A 37 -10.35 1.83 0.98
C HIS A 37 -10.99 1.25 2.24
N ASN A 38 -11.64 0.08 2.15
CA ASN A 38 -12.42 -0.51 3.23
C ASN A 38 -11.58 -1.31 4.25
N ALA A 39 -10.30 -1.52 3.96
CA ALA A 39 -9.35 -2.18 4.85
C ALA A 39 -8.19 -1.22 5.14
N GLY A 40 -7.80 -1.13 6.40
CA GLY A 40 -6.64 -0.38 6.85
C GLY A 40 -5.44 -1.28 7.09
N HIS A 41 -4.25 -0.82 6.72
CA HIS A 41 -3.00 -1.45 7.08
C HIS A 41 -2.02 -0.41 7.62
N THR A 42 -1.53 -0.66 8.84
CA THR A 42 -0.49 0.16 9.47
C THR A 42 0.90 -0.41 9.17
N LEU A 43 1.78 0.45 8.68
CA LEU A 43 3.21 0.20 8.53
C LEU A 43 3.99 0.99 9.58
N VAL A 44 5.11 0.44 10.03
CA VAL A 44 6.10 1.17 10.84
C VAL A 44 7.43 1.12 10.11
N ILE A 45 7.88 2.27 9.61
CA ILE A 45 9.15 2.42 8.88
C ILE A 45 9.99 3.43 9.63
N ASP A 46 11.18 3.03 10.07
CA ASP A 46 12.13 3.87 10.80
C ASP A 46 11.50 4.61 12.00
N GLY A 47 10.54 3.96 12.67
CA GLY A 47 9.82 4.50 13.83
C GLY A 47 8.62 5.40 13.49
N VAL A 48 8.32 5.63 12.22
CA VAL A 48 7.16 6.40 11.76
C VAL A 48 6.01 5.46 11.40
N GLU A 49 4.83 5.75 11.94
CA GLU A 49 3.60 5.00 11.66
C GLU A 49 2.86 5.59 10.45
N TYR A 50 2.63 4.75 9.43
CA TYR A 50 1.85 5.08 8.24
C TYR A 50 0.58 4.23 8.20
N LYS A 51 -0.58 4.88 8.13
CA LYS A 51 -1.88 4.21 7.99
C LYS A 51 -2.34 4.31 6.54
N LEU A 52 -2.44 3.17 5.88
CA LEU A 52 -2.82 3.07 4.48
C LEU A 52 -4.17 2.38 4.37
N SER A 53 -5.05 2.91 3.52
CA SER A 53 -6.36 2.32 3.25
C SER A 53 -6.53 1.98 1.79
N LEU A 54 -6.14 2.85 0.85
CA LEU A 54 -6.23 2.61 -0.59
C LEU A 54 -4.86 2.39 -1.23
N LEU A 55 -3.84 3.14 -0.81
CA LEU A 55 -2.52 3.06 -1.41
C LEU A 55 -1.84 1.70 -1.13
N PRO A 56 -1.02 1.17 -2.06
CA PRO A 56 -0.20 -0.01 -1.79
C PRO A 56 0.87 0.28 -0.73
N SER A 57 1.26 -0.73 0.04
CA SER A 57 2.26 -0.58 1.12
C SER A 57 3.65 -0.14 0.64
N GLY A 58 3.96 -0.34 -0.64
CA GLY A 58 5.21 0.10 -1.24
C GLY A 58 5.37 1.62 -1.31
N ILE A 59 4.29 2.39 -1.18
CA ILE A 59 4.29 3.83 -1.53
C ILE A 59 5.16 4.68 -0.60
N VAL A 60 5.36 4.23 0.63
CA VAL A 60 6.19 4.89 1.65
C VAL A 60 7.63 4.39 1.65
N ARG A 61 8.03 3.57 0.67
CA ARG A 61 9.36 2.99 0.56
C ARG A 61 10.09 3.56 -0.66
N PRO A 62 11.26 4.20 -0.47
CA PRO A 62 12.03 4.77 -1.57
C PRO A 62 12.38 3.74 -2.65
N GLY A 63 12.26 4.14 -3.91
CA GLY A 63 12.66 3.32 -5.07
C GLY A 63 11.71 2.18 -5.44
N LYS A 64 10.54 2.06 -4.81
CA LYS A 64 9.54 1.05 -5.14
C LYS A 64 8.40 1.64 -5.95
N LEU A 65 7.96 0.91 -6.98
CA LEU A 65 6.77 1.28 -7.74
C LEU A 65 5.53 0.71 -7.06
N SER A 66 4.59 1.57 -6.72
CA SER A 66 3.26 1.16 -6.27
C SER A 66 2.28 1.21 -7.43
N VAL A 67 1.39 0.22 -7.52
CA VAL A 67 0.37 0.18 -8.58
C VAL A 67 -1.00 -0.10 -7.99
N ILE A 68 -1.98 0.72 -8.36
CA ILE A 68 -3.40 0.43 -8.15
C ILE A 68 -3.92 -0.24 -9.43
N GLY A 69 -4.20 -1.53 -9.34
CA GLY A 69 -4.71 -2.31 -10.47
C GLY A 69 -6.16 -1.96 -10.83
N ASN A 70 -6.56 -2.31 -12.05
CA ASN A 70 -7.89 -1.99 -12.60
C ASN A 70 -9.06 -2.67 -11.87
N GLY A 71 -8.80 -3.63 -10.97
CA GLY A 71 -9.82 -4.29 -10.15
C GLY A 71 -10.14 -3.54 -8.85
N VAL A 72 -9.47 -2.42 -8.57
CA VAL A 72 -9.69 -1.60 -7.38
C VAL A 72 -10.76 -0.55 -7.65
N VAL A 73 -11.73 -0.44 -6.75
CA VAL A 73 -12.70 0.66 -6.71
C VAL A 73 -12.05 1.84 -5.99
N ILE A 74 -11.99 2.98 -6.66
CA ILE A 74 -11.30 4.19 -6.18
C ILE A 74 -12.34 5.24 -5.82
N ASP A 75 -12.35 5.67 -4.56
CA ASP A 75 -12.91 6.97 -4.17
C ASP A 75 -11.82 8.04 -4.39
N PRO A 76 -12.00 8.97 -5.36
CA PRO A 76 -10.99 9.98 -5.66
C PRO A 76 -10.73 10.94 -4.51
N THR A 77 -11.76 11.27 -3.72
CA THR A 77 -11.64 12.18 -2.58
C THR A 77 -10.82 11.53 -1.47
N HIS A 78 -11.07 10.25 -1.20
CA HIS A 78 -10.24 9.47 -0.28
C HIS A 78 -8.80 9.33 -0.78
N LEU A 79 -8.58 9.04 -2.06
CA LEU A 79 -7.23 8.90 -2.61
C LEU A 79 -6.41 10.18 -2.42
N VAL A 80 -6.98 11.33 -2.76
CA VAL A 80 -6.29 12.62 -2.64
C VAL A 80 -6.00 12.97 -1.18
N SER A 81 -6.94 12.69 -0.27
CA SER A 81 -6.74 12.96 1.16
C SER A 81 -5.66 12.06 1.77
N GLU A 82 -5.62 10.78 1.39
CA GLU A 82 -4.58 9.83 1.82
C GLU A 82 -3.19 10.23 1.29
N ILE A 83 -3.08 10.63 0.01
CA ILE A 83 -1.83 11.17 -0.55
C ILE A 83 -1.37 12.42 0.20
N ALA A 84 -2.28 13.34 0.51
CA ALA A 84 -1.96 14.56 1.23
C ALA A 84 -1.47 14.25 2.66
N LEU A 85 -2.12 13.31 3.34
CA LEU A 85 -1.72 12.84 4.67
C LEU A 85 -0.28 12.31 4.66
N LEU A 86 0.03 11.38 3.75
CA LEU A 86 1.35 10.76 3.67
C LEU A 86 2.44 11.77 3.28
N ARG A 87 2.14 12.70 2.35
CA ARG A 87 3.06 13.80 2.01
C ARG A 87 3.33 14.70 3.22
N GLY A 88 2.32 14.96 4.06
CA GLY A 88 2.48 15.67 5.33
C GLY A 88 3.40 14.95 6.34
N GLN A 89 3.56 13.64 6.19
CA GLN A 89 4.50 12.81 6.96
C GLN A 89 5.86 12.62 6.27
N GLY A 90 6.12 13.33 5.17
CA GLY A 90 7.38 13.30 4.43
C GLY A 90 7.49 12.23 3.33
N ALA A 91 6.39 11.53 3.00
CA ALA A 91 6.42 10.57 1.90
C ALA A 91 6.44 11.28 0.53
N GLU A 92 7.40 10.93 -0.33
CA GLU A 92 7.48 11.42 -1.70
C GLU A 92 6.60 10.58 -2.63
N ILE A 93 5.44 11.12 -2.99
CA ILE A 93 4.49 10.46 -3.88
C ILE A 93 4.41 11.23 -5.19
N THR A 94 4.82 10.61 -6.29
CA THR A 94 4.81 11.20 -7.65
C THR A 94 4.11 10.26 -8.64
N PRO A 95 3.71 10.78 -9.83
CA PRO A 95 3.17 9.94 -10.91
C PRO A 95 4.14 8.86 -11.44
N GLN A 96 5.42 8.89 -11.05
CA GLN A 96 6.41 7.87 -11.42
C GLN A 96 6.45 6.72 -10.41
N THR A 97 5.92 6.93 -9.21
CA THR A 97 5.93 5.98 -8.09
C THR A 97 4.57 5.38 -7.76
N LEU A 98 3.48 5.91 -8.34
CA LEU A 98 2.09 5.51 -8.14
C LEU A 98 1.31 5.47 -9.46
#